data_AF-A0A9D8U8M6-F1
#
_entry.id   AF-A0A9D8U8M6-F1
#
_cell.length_a   1.000
_cell.length_b   1.000
_cell.length_c   1.000
_cell.angle_alpha   90.00
_cell.angle_beta   90.00
_cell.angle_gamma   90.00
#
_symmetry.space_group_name_H-M   'P 1'
#
loop_
_entity.id
_entity.type
_entity.pdbx_description
1 polymer ?
#
loop_
_entity_poly.entity_id
_entity_poly.type
_entity_poly.pdbx_seq_one_letter_code
_entity_poly.pdbx_strand_id
1 'polypeptide(L)'
;MMRLVLTQLLLFLLPFIFYAIWLWASKKSNHPERWSKGPIAWLTLSGVGLVIAGFVAMASIDTAPEGKQFRPSEMRDGVFVPGRYE
;
A
#
# COMPACT_ATOMS: atom_id res chain seq x y z
N MET A 1 0.90 -11.71 -4.68
CA MET A 1 0.09 -10.51 -5.01
C MET A 1 -1.03 -10.22 -4.01
N MET A 2 -1.72 -11.24 -3.45
CA MET A 2 -2.72 -11.07 -2.38
C MET A 2 -2.24 -10.18 -1.23
N ARG A 3 -1.01 -10.43 -0.72
CA ARG A 3 -0.41 -9.65 0.36
C ARG A 3 -0.35 -8.15 0.06
N LEU A 4 0.08 -7.79 -1.15
CA LEU A 4 0.19 -6.39 -1.57
C LEU A 4 -1.17 -5.70 -1.60
N VAL A 5 -2.17 -6.35 -2.20
CA VAL A 5 -3.53 -5.83 -2.26
C VAL A 5 -4.10 -5.63 -0.86
N LEU A 6 -3.91 -6.60 0.04
CA LEU A 6 -4.38 -6.51 1.43
C LEU A 6 -3.71 -5.36 2.20
N THR A 7 -2.40 -5.17 2.03
CA THR A 7 -1.67 -4.07 2.68
C THR A 7 -2.16 -2.71 2.20
N GLN A 8 -2.36 -2.52 0.89
CA GLN A 8 -2.86 -1.25 0.36
C GLN A 8 -4.32 -0.98 0.74
N LEU A 9 -5.16 -2.01 0.75
CA LEU A 9 -6.53 -1.90 1.27
C LEU A 9 -6.54 -1.49 2.74
N LEU A 10 -5.69 -2.10 3.57
CA LEU A 10 -5.57 -1.75 4.98
C LEU A 10 -5.12 -0.29 5.15
N LEU A 11 -4.14 0.17 4.38
CA LEU A 11 -3.68 1.57 4.39
C LEU A 11 -4.80 2.55 4.00
N PHE A 12 -5.60 2.21 2.99
CA PHE A 12 -6.75 3.01 2.58
C PHE A 12 -7.83 3.06 3.65
N LEU A 13 -8.14 1.91 4.28
CA LEU A 13 -9.15 1.78 5.32
C LEU A 13 -8.72 2.39 6.66
N LEU A 14 -7.41 2.52 6.91
CA LEU A 14 -6.83 3.03 8.15
C LEU A 14 -7.47 4.34 8.64
N PRO A 15 -7.57 5.43 7.84
CA PRO A 15 -8.22 6.66 8.28
C PRO A 15 -9.70 6.45 8.65
N PHE A 16 -10.43 5.60 7.92
CA PHE A 16 -11.82 5.29 8.22
C PHE A 16 -11.98 4.52 9.52
N ILE A 17 -11.08 3.57 9.79
CA ILE A 17 -11.05 2.81 11.05
C ILE A 17 -10.80 3.76 12.23
N PHE A 18 -9.80 4.64 12.13
CA PHE A 18 -9.53 5.64 13.16
C PHE A 18 -10.72 6.56 13.40
N TYR A 19 -11.37 7.02 12.33
CA TYR A 19 -12.55 7.86 12.43
C TYR A 19 -13.73 7.13 13.08
N ALA A 20 -13.96 5.87 12.72
CA ALA A 20 -15.01 5.04 13.31
C ALA A 20 -14.76 4.81 14.81
N ILE A 21 -13.52 4.50 15.21
CA ILE A 21 -13.12 4.35 16.62
C ILE A 21 -13.37 5.65 17.38
N TRP A 22 -12.95 6.79 16.81
CA TRP A 22 -13.14 8.10 17.43
C TRP A 22 -14.62 8.44 17.64
N LEU A 23 -15.47 8.15 16.65
CA LEU A 23 -16.90 8.40 16.73
C LEU A 23 -17.60 7.51 17.76
N TRP A 24 -17.19 6.24 17.83
CA TRP A 24 -17.65 5.28 18.82
C TRP A 24 -17.27 5.71 20.25
N ALA A 25 -16.01 6.06 20.47
CA ALA A 25 -15.52 6.56 21.75
C ALA A 25 -16.20 7.87 22.17
N SER A 26 -16.47 8.76 21.21
CA SER A 26 -17.11 10.06 21.47
C SER A 26 -18.62 9.96 21.76
N LYS A 27 -19.22 8.75 21.74
CA LYS A 27 -20.68 8.51 21.80
C LYS A 27 -21.50 9.35 20.81
N LYS A 28 -20.86 9.92 19.79
CA LYS A 28 -21.48 10.77 18.76
C LYS A 28 -22.21 9.94 17.68
N SER A 29 -22.12 8.61 17.77
CA SER A 29 -22.71 7.64 16.85
C SER A 29 -24.22 7.84 16.62
N ASN A 30 -24.96 8.37 17.61
CA ASN A 30 -26.42 8.51 17.56
C ASN A 30 -26.96 9.55 16.57
N HIS A 31 -26.10 10.33 15.90
CA HIS A 31 -26.53 11.33 14.91
C HIS A 31 -26.00 10.96 13.51
N PRO A 32 -26.78 10.25 12.68
CA PRO A 32 -26.34 9.78 11.36
C PRO A 32 -25.89 10.92 10.43
N GLU A 33 -26.42 12.14 10.59
CA GLU A 33 -25.98 13.31 9.82
C GLU A 33 -24.51 13.70 10.04
N ARG A 34 -23.94 13.39 11.21
CA ARG A 34 -22.51 13.66 11.51
C ARG A 34 -21.56 12.72 10.77
N TRP A 35 -22.03 11.57 10.31
CA TRP A 35 -21.20 10.60 9.58
C TRP A 35 -20.87 11.08 8.17
N SER A 36 -21.78 11.83 7.53
CA SER A 36 -21.76 12.05 6.08
C SER A 36 -21.29 13.45 5.66
N LYS A 37 -21.61 14.49 6.43
CA LYS A 37 -21.33 15.88 6.02
C LYS A 37 -19.91 16.30 6.40
N GLY A 38 -18.96 16.12 5.47
CA GLY A 38 -17.64 16.77 5.51
C GLY A 38 -16.42 15.84 5.61
N PRO A 39 -16.32 14.93 6.60
CA PRO A 39 -15.08 14.21 6.86
C PRO A 39 -14.81 13.07 5.87
N ILE A 40 -15.82 12.48 5.23
CA ILE A 40 -15.64 11.36 4.29
C ILE A 40 -14.70 11.74 3.13
N ALA A 41 -14.85 12.94 2.57
CA ALA A 41 -14.02 13.41 1.47
C ALA A 41 -12.54 13.51 1.90
N TRP A 42 -12.29 14.06 3.08
CA TRP A 42 -10.95 14.15 3.66
C TRP A 42 -10.36 12.79 4.01
N LEU A 43 -11.16 11.89 4.61
CA LEU A 43 -10.75 10.52 4.93
C LEU A 43 -10.36 9.74 3.67
N THR A 44 -11.15 9.90 2.61
CA THR A 44 -10.85 9.30 1.30
C THR A 44 -9.55 9.86 0.73
N LEU A 45 -9.37 11.18 0.75
CA LEU A 45 -8.15 11.83 0.24
C LEU A 45 -6.91 11.38 1.04
N SER A 46 -7.00 11.34 2.36
CA SER A 46 -5.93 10.83 3.23
C SER A 46 -5.63 9.35 2.97
N GLY A 47 -6.66 8.53 2.79
CA GLY A 47 -6.52 7.10 2.47
C GLY A 47 -5.83 6.88 1.13
N VAL A 48 -6.23 7.63 0.09
CA VAL A 48 -5.55 7.62 -1.22
C VAL A 48 -4.10 8.07 -1.08
N GLY A 49 -3.84 9.13 -0.31
CA GLY A 49 -2.48 9.60 -0.03
C GLY A 49 -1.60 8.53 0.63
N LEU A 50 -2.13 7.80 1.61
CA LEU A 50 -1.44 6.68 2.26
C LEU A 50 -1.11 5.54 1.29
N VAL A 51 -2.04 5.20 0.38
CA VAL A 51 -1.81 4.19 -0.65
C VAL A 51 -0.71 4.63 -1.62
N ILE A 52 -0.76 5.87 -2.09
CA ILE A 52 0.27 6.44 -2.98
C ILE A 52 1.63 6.40 -2.27
N ALA A 53 1.70 6.87 -1.01
CA ALA A 53 2.93 6.82 -0.23
C ALA A 53 3.43 5.38 -0.04
N GLY A 54 2.54 4.42 0.17
CA GLY A 54 2.87 2.99 0.25
C GLY A 54 3.47 2.45 -1.05
N PHE A 55 2.93 2.82 -2.21
CA PHE A 55 3.50 2.46 -3.50
C PHE A 55 4.86 3.11 -3.74
N VAL A 56 5.00 4.39 -3.43
CA VAL A 56 6.29 5.11 -3.54
C VAL A 56 7.33 4.46 -2.64
N ALA A 57 7.00 4.17 -1.38
CA ALA A 57 7.90 3.51 -0.46
C ALA A 57 8.33 2.13 -0.97
N MET A 58 7.39 1.34 -1.50
CA MET A 58 7.69 0.04 -2.08
C MET A 58 8.63 0.19 -3.29
N ALA A 59 8.34 1.09 -4.22
CA ALA A 59 9.18 1.34 -5.39
C ALA A 59 10.59 1.84 -5.02
N SER A 60 10.71 2.62 -3.95
CA SER A 60 11.99 3.14 -3.46
C SER A 60 12.82 2.12 -2.68
N ILE A 61 12.20 1.08 -2.12
CA ILE A 61 12.89 0.00 -1.38
C ILE A 61 13.28 -1.14 -2.32
N ASP A 62 12.52 -1.36 -3.39
CA ASP A 62 12.76 -2.42 -4.39
C ASP A 62 13.86 -2.02 -5.40
N THR A 63 14.96 -1.46 -4.88
CA THR A 63 16.12 -1.10 -5.69
C THR A 63 16.89 -2.39 -5.96
N ALA A 64 16.66 -2.98 -7.14
CA ALA A 64 17.68 -3.82 -7.76
C ALA A 64 19.04 -3.09 -7.65
N PRO A 65 20.16 -3.80 -7.41
CA PRO A 65 21.45 -3.16 -7.23
C PRO A 65 21.70 -2.14 -8.36
N GLU A 66 22.06 -0.91 -8.01
CA GLU A 66 22.17 0.19 -8.97
C GLU A 66 23.00 -0.23 -10.19
N GLY A 67 22.42 -0.08 -11.39
CA GLY A 67 23.08 -0.42 -12.65
C GLY A 67 23.12 -1.91 -13.02
N LYS A 68 22.57 -2.82 -12.21
CA LYS A 68 22.55 -4.26 -12.53
C LYS A 68 21.21 -4.70 -13.12
N GLN A 69 21.25 -5.28 -14.31
CA GLN A 69 20.11 -5.93 -14.93
C GLN A 69 19.99 -7.37 -14.41
N PHE A 70 18.77 -7.78 -14.10
CA PHE A 70 18.52 -9.17 -13.77
C PHE A 70 18.63 -10.02 -15.05
N ARG A 71 19.64 -10.89 -15.11
CA ARG A 71 19.71 -11.94 -16.12
C ARG A 71 18.98 -13.18 -15.61
N PRO A 72 17.94 -13.66 -16.31
CA PRO A 72 17.30 -14.93 -15.97
C PRO A 72 18.28 -16.09 -16.16
N SER A 73 17.97 -17.23 -15.54
CA SER A 73 18.77 -18.44 -15.72
C SER A 73 18.75 -18.89 -17.17
N GLU A 74 19.92 -19.23 -17.70
CA GLU A 74 20.09 -19.70 -19.07
C GLU A 74 20.94 -20.95 -19.13
N MET A 75 20.70 -21.79 -20.15
CA MET A 75 21.62 -22.84 -20.53
C MET A 75 22.58 -22.26 -21.57
N ARG A 76 23.87 -22.18 -21.22
CA ARG A 76 24.92 -21.72 -22.11
C ARG A 76 25.89 -22.86 -22.36
N ASP A 77 25.96 -23.31 -23.61
CA ASP A 77 26.86 -24.39 -24.03
C ASP A 77 26.73 -25.68 -23.19
N GLY A 78 25.49 -26.02 -22.82
CA GLY A 78 25.19 -27.20 -22.00
C GLY A 78 25.41 -27.03 -20.50
N VAL A 79 25.89 -25.87 -20.05
CA VAL A 79 26.06 -25.53 -18.63
C VAL A 79 24.89 -24.67 -18.14
N PHE A 80 24.33 -25.04 -16.99
CA PHE A 80 23.29 -24.26 -16.33
C PHE A 80 23.91 -23.03 -15.65
N VAL A 81 23.56 -21.84 -16.11
CA VAL A 81 23.96 -20.57 -15.51
C VAL A 81 22.78 -20.05 -14.67
N PRO A 82 22.92 -20.00 -13.33
CA PRO A 82 21.85 -19.48 -12.47
C PRO A 82 21.63 -17.98 -12.67
N GLY A 83 20.39 -17.54 -12.41
CA GLY A 83 20.00 -16.14 -12.53
C GLY A 83 20.84 -15.24 -11.63
N ARG A 84 21.32 -14.12 -12.18
CA ARG A 84 22.28 -13.22 -11.53
C ARG A 84 21.98 -11.78 -11.89
N TYR A 85 22.32 -10.88 -10.97
CA TYR A 85 22.34 -9.44 -11.23
C TYR A 85 23.72 -9.09 -11.79
N GLU A 86 23.78 -8.58 -13.02
CA GLU A 86 25.02 -8.09 -13.67
C GLU A 86 24.88 -6.65 -14.15
#